data_AF-A0A151SHU6-F1
#
_entry.id   AF-A0A151SHU6-F1
#
_cell.length_a   1.000
_cell.length_b   1.000
_cell.length_c   1.000
_cell.angle_alpha   90.00
_cell.angle_beta   90.00
_cell.angle_gamma   90.00
#
_symmetry.space_group_name_H-M   'P 1'
#
loop_
_entity.id
_entity.type
_entity.pdbx_description
1 polymer ?
#
loop_
_entity_poly.entity_id
_entity_poly.type
_entity_poly.pdbx_seq_one_letter_code
_entity_poly.pdbx_strand_id
1 'polypeptide(L)'
;IEKYMFHIRKTNELWNRLSKDEKEFTNACIEDLKQHLEESVLSKLPENYQSVLKQSVTSGEDDMVPEPQLDTFVLCRSKEYLTGIQLEDGPVDDRQSKLFEMEPGVLHFICYKSIKALVESGKIDLL
;
A
#
# COMPACT_ATOMS: atom_id res chain seq x y z
N ILE A 1 -9.88 -3.35 1.26
CA ILE A 1 -10.41 -1.96 1.26
C ILE A 1 -10.48 -1.41 2.67
N GLU A 2 -11.27 -2.02 3.56
CA GLU A 2 -11.47 -1.60 4.96
C GLU A 2 -10.16 -1.21 5.69
N LYS A 3 -9.15 -2.08 5.68
CA LYS A 3 -7.85 -1.84 6.33
C LYS A 3 -7.13 -0.55 5.90
N TYR A 4 -7.30 -0.13 4.64
CA TYR A 4 -6.54 0.98 4.05
C TYR A 4 -7.46 2.06 3.47
N MET A 5 -8.72 2.14 3.92
CA MET A 5 -9.74 3.01 3.34
C MET A 5 -9.33 4.49 3.31
N PHE A 6 -8.74 4.99 4.39
CA PHE A 6 -8.26 6.37 4.48
C PHE A 6 -7.11 6.65 3.51
N HIS A 7 -6.14 5.72 3.40
CA HIS A 7 -5.02 5.83 2.47
C HIS A 7 -5.51 5.78 1.01
N ILE A 8 -6.43 4.87 0.68
CA ILE A 8 -7.01 4.77 -0.68
C ILE A 8 -7.78 6.04 -1.04
N ARG A 9 -8.53 6.62 -0.09
CA ARG A 9 -9.30 7.85 -0.31
C ARG A 9 -8.43 9.08 -0.53
N LYS A 10 -7.24 9.13 0.09
CA LYS A 10 -6.28 10.24 -0.02
C LYS A 10 -5.67 10.36 -1.41
N THR A 11 -5.41 9.24 -2.08
CA THR A 11 -4.70 9.19 -3.36
C THR A 11 -5.67 9.00 -4.53
N ASN A 12 -5.80 10.01 -5.39
CA ASN A 12 -6.70 9.96 -6.55
C ASN A 12 -6.45 8.76 -7.48
N GLU A 13 -5.18 8.36 -7.65
CA GLU A 13 -4.83 7.19 -8.45
C GLU A 13 -5.44 5.90 -7.87
N LEU A 14 -5.30 5.67 -6.56
CA LEU A 14 -5.87 4.51 -5.87
C LEU A 14 -7.40 4.57 -5.86
N TRP A 15 -7.96 5.75 -5.63
CA TRP A 15 -9.41 5.96 -5.68
C TRP A 15 -9.99 5.61 -7.04
N ASN A 16 -9.31 5.98 -8.12
CA ASN A 16 -9.78 5.72 -9.48
C ASN A 16 -9.71 4.24 -9.89
N ARG A 17 -8.90 3.42 -9.21
CA ARG A 17 -8.81 1.97 -9.43
C ARG A 17 -9.99 1.20 -8.83
N LEU A 18 -10.73 1.78 -7.90
CA LEU A 18 -11.90 1.15 -7.31
C LEU A 18 -13.10 1.18 -8.26
N SER A 19 -13.87 0.08 -8.26
CA SER A 19 -15.19 0.01 -8.86
C SER A 19 -16.19 0.94 -8.17
N LYS A 20 -17.38 1.11 -8.77
CA LYS A 20 -18.41 1.99 -8.21
C LYS A 20 -18.87 1.51 -6.83
N ASP A 21 -19.16 0.22 -6.70
CA ASP A 21 -19.65 -0.38 -5.46
C ASP A 21 -18.58 -0.33 -4.36
N GLU A 22 -17.30 -0.53 -4.73
CA GLU A 22 -16.18 -0.39 -3.80
C GLU A 22 -16.01 1.05 -3.30
N LYS A 23 -16.26 2.06 -4.15
CA LYS A 23 -16.24 3.47 -3.74
C LYS A 23 -17.37 3.80 -2.77
N GLU A 24 -18.58 3.31 -3.04
CA GLU A 24 -19.72 3.46 -2.14
C GLU A 24 -19.45 2.80 -0.79
N PHE A 25 -18.95 1.56 -0.80
CA PHE A 25 -18.53 0.83 0.40
C PHE A 25 -17.43 1.57 1.18
N THR A 26 -16.40 2.07 0.48
CA THR A 26 -15.28 2.79 1.12
C THR A 26 -15.78 4.06 1.81
N ASN A 27 -16.67 4.82 1.17
CA ASN A 27 -17.24 6.03 1.77
C ASN A 27 -18.12 5.69 2.99
N ALA A 28 -19.00 4.69 2.87
CA ALA A 28 -19.84 4.27 4.00
C ALA A 28 -18.99 3.84 5.21
N CYS A 29 -17.99 2.99 4.98
CA CYS A 29 -17.09 2.51 6.02
C CYS A 29 -16.30 3.65 6.70
N ILE A 30 -15.87 4.66 5.92
CA ILE A 30 -15.17 5.84 6.46
C ILE A 30 -16.12 6.66 7.35
N GLU A 31 -17.34 6.93 6.90
CA GLU A 31 -18.30 7.74 7.65
C GLU A 31 -18.77 7.01 8.92
N ASP A 32 -19.07 5.71 8.82
CA ASP A 32 -19.46 4.88 9.96
C ASP A 32 -18.34 4.84 11.02
N LEU A 33 -17.09 4.64 10.61
CA LEU A 33 -15.97 4.62 11.54
C LEU A 33 -15.72 5.99 12.17
N LYS A 34 -15.78 7.08 11.38
CA LYS A 34 -15.63 8.45 11.90
C LYS A 34 -16.70 8.75 12.94
N GLN A 35 -17.97 8.47 12.63
CA GLN A 35 -19.07 8.70 13.55
C GLN A 35 -18.89 7.90 14.84
N HIS A 36 -18.55 6.62 14.71
CA HIS A 36 -18.34 5.75 15.87
C HIS A 36 -17.22 6.27 16.78
N LEU A 37 -16.08 6.67 16.21
CA LEU A 37 -14.95 7.21 16.97
C LEU A 37 -15.27 8.57 17.60
N GLU A 38 -16.02 9.43 16.89
CA GLU A 38 -16.46 10.72 17.38
C GLU A 38 -17.34 10.60 18.62
N GLU A 39 -18.39 9.78 18.54
CA GLU A 39 -19.34 9.56 19.64
C GLU A 39 -18.71 8.82 20.82
N SER A 40 -17.80 7.88 20.54
CA SER A 40 -17.21 7.03 21.58
C SER A 40 -16.10 7.74 22.36
N VAL A 41 -15.17 8.41 21.66
CA VAL A 41 -13.91 8.89 22.24
C VAL A 41 -13.58 10.33 21.85
N LEU A 42 -13.58 10.69 20.56
CA LEU A 42 -12.94 11.93 20.10
C LEU A 42 -13.64 13.19 20.64
N SER A 43 -14.98 13.19 20.72
CA SER A 43 -15.75 14.30 21.32
C SER A 43 -15.42 14.55 22.81
N LYS A 44 -14.80 13.59 23.48
CA LYS A 44 -14.39 13.68 24.90
C LYS A 44 -12.93 14.09 25.06
N LEU A 45 -12.15 14.13 23.97
CA LEU A 45 -10.77 14.55 23.99
C LEU A 45 -10.65 16.08 23.88
N PRO A 46 -9.53 16.68 24.34
CA PRO A 46 -9.25 18.08 24.09
C PRO A 46 -9.22 18.37 22.58
N GLU A 47 -9.63 19.58 22.18
CA GLU A 47 -9.79 20.01 20.78
C GLU A 47 -8.58 19.65 19.88
N ASN A 48 -7.37 19.67 20.43
CA ASN A 48 -6.15 19.34 19.71
C ASN A 48 -5.99 17.87 19.30
N TYR A 49 -6.84 16.96 19.78
CA TYR A 49 -6.73 15.51 19.62
C TYR A 49 -8.02 14.85 19.08
N GLN A 50 -8.96 15.64 18.57
CA GLN A 50 -10.26 15.13 18.09
C GLN A 50 -10.22 14.61 16.64
N SER A 51 -9.04 14.54 16.02
CA SER A 51 -8.91 14.08 14.63
C SER A 51 -8.86 12.56 14.55
N VAL A 52 -9.58 11.99 13.58
CA VAL A 52 -9.48 10.56 13.20
C VAL A 52 -8.19 10.27 12.42
N LEU A 53 -7.65 11.28 11.72
CA LEU A 53 -6.55 11.10 10.76
C LEU A 53 -5.18 11.47 11.33
N LYS A 54 -5.18 12.32 12.37
CA LYS A 54 -3.97 12.91 12.94
C LYS A 54 -3.90 12.65 14.43
N GLN A 55 -2.70 12.40 14.93
CA GLN A 55 -2.46 12.27 16.35
C GLN A 55 -2.72 13.60 17.06
N SER A 56 -2.35 14.73 16.45
CA SER A 56 -2.72 16.05 16.97
C SER A 56 -2.83 17.12 15.89
N VAL A 57 -3.34 18.30 16.26
CA VAL A 57 -3.39 19.49 15.40
C VAL A 57 -1.99 19.95 14.95
N THR A 58 -0.93 19.62 15.71
CA THR A 58 0.45 19.95 15.33
C THR A 58 1.07 18.93 14.38
N SER A 59 0.42 17.77 14.13
CA SER A 59 0.90 16.80 13.14
C SER A 59 0.79 17.39 11.73
N GLY A 60 1.94 17.48 11.05
CA GLY A 60 2.01 17.96 9.67
C GLY A 60 1.26 17.05 8.70
N GLU A 61 1.29 15.74 8.95
CA GLU A 61 0.74 14.70 8.08
C GLU A 61 -0.35 13.88 8.79
N ASP A 62 -1.05 13.03 8.03
CA ASP A 62 -2.06 12.10 8.56
C ASP A 62 -1.37 10.86 9.14
N ASP A 63 -0.65 11.07 10.25
CA ASP A 63 0.21 10.09 10.93
C ASP A 63 -0.53 8.91 11.57
N MET A 64 -1.86 8.96 11.66
CA MET A 64 -2.70 7.87 12.17
C MET A 64 -3.30 7.01 11.06
N VAL A 65 -3.02 7.31 9.79
CA VAL A 65 -3.54 6.54 8.64
C VAL A 65 -2.55 5.42 8.30
N PRO A 66 -2.94 4.14 8.43
CA PRO A 66 -2.06 3.03 8.09
C PRO A 66 -1.86 2.93 6.57
N GLU A 67 -0.63 2.66 6.15
CA GLU A 67 -0.27 2.47 4.73
C GLU A 67 0.14 1.01 4.43
N PRO A 68 -0.05 0.53 3.18
CA PRO A 68 0.43 -0.78 2.78
C PRO A 68 1.97 -0.87 2.81
N GLN A 69 2.50 -1.94 3.42
CA GLN A 69 3.95 -2.19 3.46
C GLN A 69 4.42 -2.78 2.13
N LEU A 70 4.96 -1.93 1.25
CA LEU A 70 5.47 -2.35 -0.05
C LEU A 70 6.76 -3.16 0.04
N ASP A 71 7.51 -3.02 1.13
CA ASP A 71 8.78 -3.73 1.36
C ASP A 71 8.58 -5.20 1.81
N THR A 72 7.34 -5.71 1.74
CA THR A 72 7.01 -7.08 2.11
C THR A 72 7.54 -8.05 1.07
N PHE A 73 8.21 -9.12 1.52
CA PHE A 73 8.64 -10.21 0.64
C PHE A 73 7.46 -11.12 0.28
N VAL A 74 7.32 -11.40 -1.00
CA VAL A 74 6.23 -12.20 -1.56
C VAL A 74 6.80 -13.36 -2.38
N LEU A 75 6.07 -14.48 -2.37
CA LEU A 75 6.32 -15.58 -3.29
C LEU A 75 5.68 -15.24 -4.63
N CYS A 76 6.43 -15.37 -5.71
CA CYS A 76 5.95 -15.01 -7.03
C CYS A 76 6.57 -15.87 -8.12
N ARG A 77 5.98 -15.80 -9.32
CA ARG A 77 6.42 -16.53 -10.51
C ARG A 77 6.22 -15.67 -11.74
N SER A 78 7.21 -15.62 -12.63
CA SER A 78 7.05 -14.93 -13.91
C SER A 78 6.32 -15.82 -14.93
N LYS A 79 5.51 -15.19 -15.79
CA LYS A 79 4.89 -15.84 -16.95
C LYS A 79 5.82 -15.91 -18.15
N GLU A 80 6.75 -14.96 -18.23
CA GLU A 80 7.71 -14.79 -19.31
C GLU A 80 9.12 -14.57 -18.72
N TYR A 81 10.13 -14.63 -19.57
CA TYR A 81 11.50 -14.35 -19.16
C TYR A 81 11.63 -12.86 -18.88
N LEU A 82 12.00 -12.52 -17.64
CA LEU A 82 12.19 -11.13 -17.22
C LEU A 82 13.66 -10.91 -16.89
N THR A 83 14.22 -9.81 -17.37
CA THR A 83 15.57 -9.34 -17.04
C THR A 83 15.49 -7.86 -16.68
N GLY A 84 16.55 -7.31 -16.11
CA GLY A 84 16.57 -5.89 -15.77
C GLY A 84 15.90 -5.52 -14.44
N ILE A 85 15.54 -6.49 -13.61
CA ILE A 85 14.88 -6.21 -12.32
C ILE A 85 15.91 -5.68 -11.34
N GLN A 86 15.70 -4.46 -10.85
CA GLN A 86 16.54 -3.87 -9.80
C GLN A 86 16.00 -4.29 -8.43
N LEU A 87 16.85 -4.95 -7.65
CA LEU A 87 16.56 -5.29 -6.25
C LEU A 87 17.13 -4.17 -5.36
N GLU A 88 16.33 -3.65 -4.43
CA GLU A 88 16.78 -2.60 -3.50
C GLU A 88 17.83 -3.10 -2.48
N ASP A 89 17.86 -4.39 -2.16
CA ASP A 89 18.71 -4.98 -1.09
C ASP A 89 20.15 -5.35 -1.51
N GLY A 90 20.66 -4.79 -2.62
CA GLY A 90 22.04 -5.03 -3.03
C GLY A 90 23.05 -4.26 -2.17
N PRO A 91 24.15 -4.88 -1.69
CA PRO A 91 25.22 -4.15 -1.00
C PRO A 91 25.74 -3.00 -1.89
N VAL A 92 25.94 -1.85 -1.25
CA VAL A 92 26.24 -0.54 -1.85
C VAL A 92 27.57 -0.50 -2.64
N ASP A 93 28.36 -1.57 -2.57
CA ASP A 93 29.67 -1.72 -3.22
C ASP A 93 29.59 -2.34 -4.63
N ASP A 94 28.49 -2.99 -4.99
CA ASP A 94 28.27 -3.59 -6.32
C ASP A 94 27.18 -2.85 -7.11
N ARG A 95 27.28 -1.51 -7.18
CA ARG A 95 26.34 -0.65 -7.94
C ARG A 95 26.36 -0.87 -9.46
N GLN A 96 27.03 -1.92 -9.94
CA GLN A 96 26.92 -2.46 -11.27
C GLN A 96 26.75 -3.99 -11.19
N SER A 97 25.72 -4.49 -11.88
CA SER A 97 25.68 -5.85 -12.44
C SER A 97 25.31 -7.04 -11.54
N LYS A 98 24.10 -7.03 -11.00
CA LYS A 98 23.21 -8.18 -11.27
C LYS A 98 21.77 -7.71 -11.36
N LEU A 99 21.40 -7.28 -12.57
CA LEU A 99 20.00 -7.25 -12.95
C LEU A 99 19.43 -8.62 -12.64
N PHE A 100 18.42 -8.67 -11.79
CA PHE A 100 17.82 -9.93 -11.41
C PHE A 100 16.99 -10.45 -12.59
N GLU A 101 17.17 -11.72 -12.90
CA GLU A 101 16.50 -12.40 -14.00
C GLU A 101 15.53 -13.43 -13.43
N MET A 102 14.36 -13.54 -14.03
CA MET A 102 13.33 -14.50 -13.66
C MET A 102 13.02 -15.40 -14.84
N GLU A 103 13.34 -16.68 -14.68
CA GLU A 103 12.92 -17.72 -15.61
C GLU A 103 11.42 -18.00 -15.51
N PRO A 104 10.71 -18.18 -16.64
CA PRO A 104 9.29 -18.51 -16.64
C PRO A 104 9.01 -19.73 -15.78
N GLY A 105 8.00 -19.64 -14.92
CA GLY A 105 7.56 -20.78 -14.13
C GLY A 105 8.39 -21.03 -12.85
N VAL A 106 9.53 -20.37 -12.67
CA VAL A 106 10.37 -20.52 -11.46
C VAL A 106 9.84 -19.65 -10.32
N LEU A 107 9.79 -20.25 -9.13
CA LEU A 107 9.37 -19.57 -7.91
C LEU A 107 10.49 -18.71 -7.34
N HIS A 108 10.15 -17.47 -7.00
CA HIS A 108 11.08 -16.54 -6.38
C HIS A 108 10.45 -15.87 -5.16
N PHE A 109 11.28 -15.59 -4.16
CA PHE A 109 10.90 -14.86 -2.96
C PHE A 109 11.59 -13.50 -2.97
N ILE A 110 10.83 -12.43 -3.26
CA ILE A 110 11.37 -11.10 -3.57
C ILE A 110 10.50 -10.02 -2.90
N CYS A 111 11.11 -8.89 -2.55
CA CYS A 111 10.41 -7.69 -2.10
C CYS A 111 9.38 -7.19 -3.14
N TYR A 112 8.12 -7.02 -2.73
CA TYR A 112 7.02 -6.61 -3.60
C TYR A 112 7.28 -5.28 -4.29
N LYS A 113 7.88 -4.32 -3.59
CA LYS A 113 8.23 -2.99 -4.12
C LYS A 113 9.06 -3.08 -5.43
N SER A 114 10.02 -3.99 -5.48
CA SER A 114 10.90 -4.20 -6.66
C SER A 114 10.15 -4.76 -7.88
N ILE A 115 9.05 -5.49 -7.65
CA ILE A 115 8.29 -6.17 -8.72
C ILE A 115 6.90 -5.56 -8.96
N LYS A 116 6.51 -4.51 -8.23
CA LYS A 116 5.16 -3.91 -8.27
C LYS A 116 4.68 -3.64 -9.70
N ALA A 117 5.48 -2.97 -10.52
CA ALA A 117 5.11 -2.62 -11.89
C ALA A 117 4.93 -3.86 -12.80
N LEU A 118 5.69 -4.93 -12.53
CA LEU A 118 5.60 -6.20 -13.26
C LEU A 118 4.36 -7.00 -12.86
N VAL A 119 3.94 -6.89 -11.60
CA VAL A 119 2.66 -7.44 -11.12
C VAL A 119 1.50 -6.65 -11.72
N GLU A 120 1.54 -5.31 -11.72
CA GLU A 120 0.48 -4.46 -12.27
C GLU A 120 0.30 -4.63 -13.79
N SER A 121 1.39 -4.92 -14.52
CA SER A 121 1.34 -5.27 -15.95
C SER A 121 0.97 -6.73 -16.22
N GLY A 122 0.79 -7.56 -15.18
CA GLY A 122 0.37 -8.96 -15.30
C GLY A 122 1.45 -9.94 -15.72
N LYS A 123 2.73 -9.51 -15.76
CA LYS A 123 3.89 -10.34 -16.14
C LYS A 123 4.33 -11.30 -15.04
N ILE A 124 4.04 -10.95 -13.78
CA ILE A 124 4.31 -11.75 -12.59
C ILE A 124 2.99 -12.09 -11.90
N ASP A 125 2.84 -13.36 -11.52
CA ASP A 125 1.79 -13.81 -10.61
C ASP A 125 2.34 -13.90 -9.19
N LEU A 126 1.57 -13.39 -8.22
CA LEU A 126 1.80 -13.63 -6.80
C LEU A 126 1.14 -14.96 -6.39
N LEU A 127 1.75 -15.66 -5.43
CA LEU A 127 1.31 -16.97 -4.96
C LEU A 127 0.96 -16.96 -3.47
#